data_AF-A0A952WHY5-F1
#
_entry.id   AF-A0A952WHY5-F1
#
_cell.length_a   1.000
_cell.length_b   1.000
_cell.length_c   1.000
_cell.angle_alpha   90.00
_cell.angle_beta   90.00
_cell.angle_gamma   90.00
#
_symmetry.space_group_name_H-M   'P 1'
#
loop_
_entity.id
_entity.type
_entity.pdbx_description
1 polymer ?
#
loop_
_entity_poly.entity_id
_entity_poly.type
_entity_poly.pdbx_seq_one_letter_code
_entity_poly.pdbx_strand_id
1 'polypeptide(L)'
;MIDQVFFAILLPLPLIVTAATLMFLIRAWKTETVRLRRSFLATALWLGVCAAILFFCRERVRGWLGVESGAVVVFMISSAGAIVSLGIVVGLFATIGRSMRGQLHCPRCWYDMSGAEPHAEGGAVCPECGTDFRSFADLARRKNWPLFIAVAVTLQLAGQFWYQTLRADHGGMQSFVPTTVLVAGMFSLPADAVIGPPSPFDDSTLSGRLANSKAADWQKSWAIAKARAAIERADEPESIARASTILNRCEFDGEIPLAAWKSSVRQLCRSASGTTDEAFVYLAECYFRARGGEDSVGRFMFAKDPAKCKSELGDLVPALLGYLSHATVRSREWWSALRLLALAGDAASPVVPLLADRMLTEESDAGRAFSAAALAMLSQGFPDASEAAIRSFVFLAPFEQPRVLTAITRYVRLAPDQEESFRVLATCGEPFLEVSGSVALLGDSQTRCEGADLLIAALERQTEIGSPDLLPIYWCVARDPQDGASSELIAYLERLALYSNSSARIGAMSLLANIARDQETRTIEIGLFLDFVGTDRNAAVAERARAFAVEVRSSANSTNSPRKVAVIP
;
A
#
# COMPACT_ATOMS: atom_id res chain seq x y z
N MET A 1 14.29 -17.37 9.82
CA MET A 1 14.59 -18.35 10.89
C MET A 1 13.60 -18.27 12.06
N ILE A 2 13.25 -17.05 12.52
CA ILE A 2 12.21 -16.84 13.56
C ILE A 2 10.86 -17.46 13.16
N ASP A 3 10.47 -17.33 11.88
CA ASP A 3 9.21 -17.92 11.39
C ASP A 3 9.19 -19.44 11.59
N GLN A 4 10.22 -20.16 11.18
CA GLN A 4 10.26 -21.63 11.28
C GLN A 4 10.16 -22.15 12.73
N VAL A 5 10.79 -21.47 13.69
CA VAL A 5 10.71 -21.83 15.11
C VAL A 5 9.32 -21.51 15.68
N PHE A 6 8.75 -20.36 15.33
CA PHE A 6 7.39 -19.99 15.71
C PHE A 6 6.36 -20.98 15.16
N PHE A 7 6.55 -21.44 13.92
CA PHE A 7 5.75 -22.48 13.28
C PHE A 7 5.87 -23.84 13.95
N ALA A 8 7.09 -24.29 14.29
CA ALA A 8 7.30 -25.59 14.94
C ALA A 8 6.61 -25.68 16.31
N ILE A 9 6.51 -24.54 17.02
CA ILE A 9 5.86 -24.44 18.33
C ILE A 9 4.34 -24.27 18.20
N LEU A 10 3.84 -23.51 17.22
CA LEU A 10 2.41 -23.29 17.02
C LEU A 10 1.68 -24.46 16.36
N LEU A 11 2.38 -25.31 15.61
CA LEU A 11 1.75 -26.44 14.91
C LEU A 11 1.10 -27.47 15.87
N PRO A 12 1.74 -27.91 16.97
CA PRO A 12 1.16 -28.87 17.91
C PRO A 12 0.24 -28.24 18.96
N LEU A 13 0.38 -26.94 19.24
CA LEU A 13 -0.37 -26.26 20.30
C LEU A 13 -1.90 -26.45 20.22
N PRO A 14 -2.56 -26.30 19.04
CA PRO A 14 -4.00 -26.53 18.92
C PRO A 14 -4.38 -27.97 19.29
N LEU A 15 -3.59 -28.97 18.89
CA LEU A 15 -3.86 -30.38 19.18
C LEU A 15 -3.76 -30.67 20.68
N ILE A 16 -2.77 -30.07 21.37
CA ILE A 16 -2.59 -30.20 22.81
C ILE A 16 -3.79 -29.59 23.56
N VAL A 17 -4.23 -28.40 23.15
CA VAL A 17 -5.37 -27.72 23.78
C VAL A 17 -6.69 -28.46 23.51
N THR A 18 -6.87 -29.03 22.32
CA THR A 18 -8.02 -29.91 22.02
C THR A 18 -8.01 -31.18 22.87
N ALA A 19 -6.85 -31.83 23.03
CA ALA A 19 -6.71 -33.02 23.88
C ALA A 19 -7.04 -32.69 25.35
N ALA A 20 -6.56 -31.55 25.85
CA ALA A 20 -6.90 -31.06 27.19
C ALA A 20 -8.41 -30.81 27.34
N THR A 21 -9.03 -30.16 26.34
CA THR A 21 -10.49 -29.94 26.29
C THR A 21 -11.26 -31.25 26.44
N LEU A 22 -10.88 -32.26 25.66
CA LEU A 22 -11.54 -33.57 25.65
C LEU A 22 -11.37 -34.27 27.01
N MET A 23 -10.19 -34.19 27.62
CA MET A 23 -9.91 -34.73 28.94
C MET A 23 -10.80 -34.09 30.03
N PHE A 24 -10.98 -32.76 29.98
CA PHE A 24 -11.85 -32.04 30.91
C PHE A 24 -13.33 -32.38 30.70
N LEU A 25 -13.79 -32.59 29.46
CA LEU A 25 -15.13 -33.09 29.17
C LEU A 25 -15.36 -34.50 29.76
N ILE A 26 -14.40 -35.41 29.56
CA ILE A 26 -14.46 -36.77 30.12
C ILE A 26 -14.50 -36.72 31.65
N ARG A 27 -13.65 -35.89 32.28
CA ARG A 27 -13.65 -35.70 33.73
C ARG A 27 -14.96 -35.14 34.24
N ALA A 28 -15.52 -34.13 33.56
CA ALA A 28 -16.83 -33.58 33.89
C ALA A 28 -17.92 -34.65 33.83
N TRP A 29 -17.88 -35.52 32.81
CA TRP A 29 -18.85 -36.60 32.68
C TRP A 29 -18.78 -37.60 33.83
N LYS A 30 -17.57 -37.95 34.28
CA LYS A 30 -17.33 -38.87 35.40
C LYS A 30 -17.54 -38.27 36.80
N THR A 31 -17.65 -36.95 36.95
CA THR A 31 -17.80 -36.34 38.28
C THR A 31 -19.25 -36.33 38.72
N GLU A 32 -19.53 -36.96 39.87
CA GLU A 32 -20.86 -36.98 40.49
C GLU A 32 -21.18 -35.64 41.19
N THR A 33 -20.17 -34.96 41.72
CA THR A 33 -20.35 -33.67 42.40
C THR A 33 -20.64 -32.56 41.41
N VAL A 34 -21.85 -32.00 41.50
CA VAL A 34 -22.37 -30.98 40.56
C VAL A 34 -21.46 -29.75 40.44
N ARG A 35 -20.77 -29.36 41.52
CA ARG A 35 -19.86 -28.20 41.54
C ARG A 35 -18.60 -28.45 40.70
N LEU A 36 -17.95 -29.61 40.86
CA LEU A 36 -16.75 -29.97 40.10
C LEU A 36 -17.08 -30.27 38.63
N ARG A 37 -18.21 -30.91 38.36
CA ARG A 37 -18.68 -31.11 36.98
C ARG A 37 -18.81 -29.77 36.23
N ARG A 38 -19.25 -28.70 36.92
CA ARG A 38 -19.33 -27.35 36.33
C ARG A 38 -17.99 -26.69 36.12
N SER A 39 -17.08 -26.77 37.08
CA SER A 39 -15.74 -26.21 36.88
C SER A 39 -15.05 -26.91 35.71
N PHE A 40 -15.21 -28.23 35.58
CA PHE A 40 -14.65 -28.98 34.46
C PHE A 40 -15.32 -28.66 33.12
N LEU A 41 -16.65 -28.49 33.07
CA LEU A 41 -17.34 -28.04 31.85
C LEU A 41 -16.93 -26.63 31.44
N ALA A 42 -16.83 -25.69 32.39
CA ALA A 42 -16.40 -24.33 32.11
C ALA A 42 -14.94 -24.30 31.61
N THR A 43 -14.06 -25.10 32.22
CA THR A 43 -12.66 -25.23 31.80
C THR A 43 -12.55 -25.85 30.40
N ALA A 44 -13.32 -26.90 30.12
CA ALA A 44 -13.40 -27.50 28.80
C ALA A 44 -13.89 -26.50 27.74
N LEU A 45 -14.93 -25.72 28.05
CA LEU A 45 -15.44 -24.70 27.13
C LEU A 45 -14.36 -23.66 26.81
N TRP A 46 -13.63 -23.18 27.82
CA TRP A 46 -12.56 -22.19 27.65
C TRP A 46 -11.39 -22.73 26.83
N LEU A 47 -10.96 -23.97 27.10
CA LEU A 47 -9.92 -24.64 26.32
C LEU A 47 -10.38 -24.91 24.88
N GLY A 48 -11.64 -25.27 24.67
CA GLY A 48 -12.20 -25.47 23.33
C GLY A 48 -12.18 -24.19 22.49
N VAL A 49 -12.54 -23.05 23.09
CA VAL A 49 -12.43 -21.73 22.45
C VAL A 49 -10.97 -21.42 22.11
N CYS A 50 -10.02 -21.67 23.03
CA CYS A 50 -8.60 -21.47 22.77
C CYS A 50 -8.08 -22.34 21.61
N ALA A 51 -8.45 -23.62 21.59
CA ALA A 51 -8.05 -24.55 20.53
C ALA A 51 -8.55 -24.05 19.17
N ALA A 52 -9.78 -23.56 19.10
CA ALA A 52 -10.35 -23.05 17.87
C ALA A 52 -9.67 -21.77 17.36
N ILE A 53 -9.35 -20.84 18.26
CA ILE A 53 -8.57 -19.65 17.92
C ILE A 53 -7.20 -20.07 17.37
N LEU A 54 -6.53 -21.04 18.00
CA LEU A 54 -5.23 -21.54 17.55
C LEU A 54 -5.31 -22.24 16.19
N PHE A 55 -6.36 -23.03 15.93
CA PHE A 55 -6.62 -23.64 14.62
C PHE A 55 -6.87 -22.58 13.54
N PHE A 56 -7.63 -21.53 13.87
CA PHE A 56 -7.87 -20.42 12.96
C PHE A 56 -6.56 -19.70 12.61
N CYS A 57 -5.75 -19.34 13.62
CA CYS A 57 -4.45 -18.70 13.41
C CYS A 57 -3.54 -19.57 12.52
N ARG A 58 -3.49 -20.88 12.77
CA ARG A 58 -2.70 -21.83 11.96
C ARG A 58 -3.10 -21.82 10.49
N GLU A 59 -4.40 -21.89 10.19
CA GLU A 59 -4.85 -21.96 8.79
C GLU A 59 -4.81 -20.60 8.07
N ARG A 60 -4.93 -19.49 8.80
CA ARG A 60 -4.71 -18.16 8.20
C ARG A 60 -3.26 -17.97 7.79
N VAL A 61 -2.35 -18.40 8.66
CA VAL A 61 -0.93 -18.44 8.37
C VAL A 61 -0.62 -19.34 7.16
N ARG A 62 -1.38 -20.41 6.92
CA ARG A 62 -1.30 -21.22 5.69
C ARG A 62 -1.85 -20.53 4.46
N GLY A 63 -2.98 -19.80 4.59
CA GLY A 63 -3.52 -18.99 3.51
C GLY A 63 -2.53 -17.93 3.01
N TRP A 64 -1.73 -17.37 3.91
CA TRP A 64 -0.69 -16.39 3.56
C TRP A 64 0.53 -17.00 2.86
N LEU A 65 0.70 -18.31 2.95
CA LEU A 65 1.69 -19.06 2.18
C LEU A 65 1.19 -19.40 0.76
N GLY A 66 0.08 -18.80 0.31
CA GLY A 66 -0.43 -18.96 -1.06
C GLY A 66 -1.20 -20.26 -1.30
N VAL A 67 -1.70 -20.90 -0.25
CA VAL A 67 -2.57 -22.08 -0.40
C VAL A 67 -4.01 -21.62 -0.62
N GLU A 68 -4.31 -21.24 -1.86
CA GLU A 68 -5.64 -20.84 -2.33
C GLU A 68 -6.58 -22.05 -2.36
N SER A 69 -7.37 -22.26 -1.30
CA SER A 69 -8.54 -23.11 -1.41
C SER A 69 -9.71 -22.47 -0.69
N GLY A 70 -10.72 -22.05 -1.46
CA GLY A 70 -11.97 -21.49 -0.92
C GLY A 70 -12.67 -22.43 0.07
N ALA A 71 -12.37 -23.72 0.01
CA ALA A 71 -12.79 -24.71 1.00
C ALA A 71 -12.32 -24.38 2.43
N VAL A 72 -11.15 -23.77 2.60
CA VAL A 72 -10.59 -23.41 3.92
C VAL A 72 -11.37 -22.25 4.55
N VAL A 73 -11.76 -21.25 3.76
CA VAL A 73 -12.57 -20.13 4.25
C VAL A 73 -13.95 -20.61 4.69
N VAL A 74 -14.59 -21.49 3.90
CA VAL A 74 -15.87 -22.10 4.25
C VAL A 74 -15.74 -22.94 5.52
N PHE A 75 -14.68 -23.76 5.63
CA PHE A 75 -14.44 -24.56 6.84
C PHE A 75 -14.21 -23.69 8.08
N MET A 76 -13.49 -22.57 7.96
CA MET A 76 -13.27 -21.61 9.05
C MET A 76 -14.55 -20.94 9.52
N ILE A 77 -15.34 -20.37 8.61
CA ILE A 77 -16.61 -19.71 8.95
C ILE A 77 -17.56 -20.73 9.59
N SER A 78 -17.60 -21.96 9.05
CA SER A 78 -18.42 -23.04 9.59
C SER A 78 -17.99 -23.46 11.00
N SER A 79 -16.69 -23.56 11.27
CA SER A 79 -16.17 -23.98 12.58
C SER A 79 -16.28 -22.88 13.64
N ALA A 80 -16.02 -21.62 13.30
CA ALA A 80 -16.31 -20.49 14.19
C ALA A 80 -17.81 -20.38 14.49
N GLY A 81 -18.65 -20.51 13.46
CA GLY A 81 -20.10 -20.56 13.61
C GLY A 81 -20.57 -21.73 14.48
N ALA A 82 -19.99 -22.92 14.30
CA ALA A 82 -20.30 -24.10 15.09
C ALA A 82 -19.96 -23.91 16.58
N ILE A 83 -18.85 -23.23 16.89
CA ILE A 83 -18.44 -22.98 18.28
C ILE A 83 -19.31 -21.93 18.96
N VAL A 84 -19.62 -20.85 18.26
CA VAL A 84 -20.57 -19.84 18.77
C VAL A 84 -21.93 -20.49 18.99
N SER A 85 -22.40 -21.29 18.04
CA SER A 85 -23.66 -22.03 18.14
C SER A 85 -23.63 -23.02 19.30
N LEU A 86 -22.53 -23.76 19.50
CA LEU A 86 -22.37 -24.68 20.62
C LEU A 86 -22.34 -23.95 21.96
N GLY A 87 -21.67 -22.81 22.04
CA GLY A 87 -21.67 -21.95 23.23
C GLY A 87 -23.06 -21.42 23.57
N ILE A 88 -23.83 -20.99 22.56
CA ILE A 88 -25.23 -20.57 22.70
C ILE A 88 -26.08 -21.76 23.15
N VAL A 89 -25.97 -22.92 22.52
CA VAL A 89 -26.74 -24.13 22.87
C VAL A 89 -26.42 -24.59 24.28
N VAL A 90 -25.14 -24.65 24.68
CA VAL A 90 -24.74 -25.01 26.06
C VAL A 90 -25.24 -23.97 27.06
N GLY A 91 -25.16 -22.68 26.72
CA GLY A 91 -25.74 -21.60 27.53
C GLY A 91 -27.25 -21.74 27.70
N LEU A 92 -27.96 -21.97 26.60
CA LEU A 92 -29.40 -22.20 26.57
C LEU A 92 -29.77 -23.45 27.36
N PHE A 93 -29.11 -24.59 27.17
CA PHE A 93 -29.35 -25.81 27.94
C PHE A 93 -29.06 -25.62 29.44
N ALA A 94 -28.03 -24.86 29.80
CA ALA A 94 -27.74 -24.52 31.19
C ALA A 94 -28.86 -23.65 31.81
N THR A 95 -29.59 -22.88 31.01
CA THR A 95 -30.73 -22.06 31.45
C THR A 95 -32.07 -22.79 31.40
N ILE A 96 -32.33 -23.60 30.37
CA ILE A 96 -33.60 -24.27 30.11
C ILE A 96 -33.71 -25.58 30.92
N GLY A 97 -32.60 -26.28 31.14
CA GLY A 97 -32.57 -27.53 31.93
C GLY A 97 -32.72 -27.35 33.44
N ARG A 98 -32.89 -26.11 33.94
CA ARG A 98 -33.21 -25.84 35.34
C ARG A 98 -34.54 -25.11 35.46
N SER A 99 -35.61 -25.82 35.17
CA SER A 99 -36.88 -25.58 35.87
C SER A 99 -36.74 -26.01 37.34
N MET A 100 -35.86 -25.37 38.10
CA MET A 100 -35.89 -25.37 39.57
C MET A 100 -36.80 -24.24 40.05
N ARG A 101 -37.93 -24.02 39.38
CA ARG A 101 -38.98 -23.16 39.92
C ARG A 101 -39.44 -23.81 41.22
N GLY A 102 -39.04 -23.23 42.35
CA GLY A 102 -39.48 -23.62 43.70
C GLY A 102 -38.45 -24.26 44.63
N GLN A 103 -37.23 -24.62 44.18
CA GLN A 103 -36.24 -25.22 45.09
C GLN A 103 -35.30 -24.18 45.72
N LEU A 104 -35.38 -24.05 47.04
CA LEU A 104 -34.56 -23.16 47.86
C LEU A 104 -33.11 -23.68 47.92
N HIS A 105 -32.14 -22.88 47.49
CA HIS A 105 -30.72 -23.21 47.61
C HIS A 105 -29.95 -22.02 48.18
N CYS A 106 -28.91 -22.28 48.97
CA CYS A 106 -28.03 -21.21 49.45
C CYS A 106 -27.29 -20.54 48.27
N PRO A 107 -27.30 -19.20 48.10
CA PRO A 107 -26.57 -18.51 47.03
C PRO A 107 -25.04 -18.60 47.14
N ARG A 108 -24.51 -18.95 48.32
CA ARG A 108 -23.06 -18.98 48.60
C ARG A 108 -22.44 -20.35 48.33
N CYS A 109 -22.90 -21.38 49.05
CA CYS A 109 -22.36 -22.74 48.97
C CYS A 109 -23.20 -23.67 48.11
N TRP A 110 -24.43 -23.23 47.75
CA TRP A 110 -25.30 -23.95 46.84
C TRP A 110 -25.92 -25.24 47.41
N TYR A 111 -25.88 -25.39 48.73
CA TYR A 111 -26.59 -26.44 49.50
C TYR A 111 -28.11 -26.33 49.31
N ASP A 112 -28.79 -27.48 49.23
CA ASP A 112 -30.24 -27.55 49.15
C ASP A 112 -30.84 -27.19 50.52
N MET A 113 -31.62 -26.11 50.55
CA MET A 113 -32.25 -25.59 51.76
C MET A 113 -33.69 -26.10 51.92
N SER A 114 -34.12 -27.08 51.10
CA SER A 114 -35.47 -27.67 51.17
C SER A 114 -35.81 -28.29 52.53
N GLY A 115 -34.80 -28.75 53.27
CA GLY A 115 -34.93 -29.29 54.64
C GLY A 115 -34.42 -28.39 55.76
N ALA A 116 -34.04 -27.14 55.48
CA ALA A 116 -33.57 -26.23 56.52
C ALA A 116 -34.75 -25.74 57.36
N GLU A 117 -34.68 -25.92 58.69
CA GLU A 117 -35.72 -25.44 59.59
C GLU A 117 -35.77 -23.89 59.57
N PRO A 118 -36.96 -23.29 59.37
CA PRO A 118 -37.11 -21.86 59.44
C PRO A 118 -36.84 -21.35 60.85
N HIS A 119 -36.01 -20.31 60.97
CA HIS A 119 -35.92 -19.55 62.22
C HIS A 119 -37.25 -18.86 62.53
N ALA A 120 -37.52 -18.59 63.81
CA ALA A 120 -38.75 -17.93 64.29
C ALA A 120 -39.08 -16.60 63.57
N GLU A 121 -38.08 -15.93 63.00
CA GLU A 121 -38.22 -14.66 62.29
C GLU A 121 -38.41 -14.79 60.76
N GLY A 122 -38.54 -16.02 60.22
CA GLY A 122 -38.83 -16.25 58.79
C GLY A 122 -37.61 -16.37 57.87
N GLY A 123 -36.44 -16.66 58.44
CA GLY A 123 -35.17 -16.90 57.74
C GLY A 123 -34.68 -18.35 57.83
N ALA A 124 -33.51 -18.63 57.24
CA ALA A 124 -32.84 -19.92 57.39
C ALA A 124 -31.31 -19.77 57.39
N VAL A 125 -30.63 -20.51 58.27
CA VAL A 125 -29.16 -20.57 58.31
C VAL A 125 -28.70 -21.76 57.49
N CYS A 126 -27.79 -21.52 56.56
CA CYS A 126 -27.25 -22.61 55.76
C CYS A 126 -26.30 -23.50 56.59
N PRO A 127 -26.54 -24.83 56.69
CA PRO A 127 -25.75 -25.72 57.55
C PRO A 127 -24.31 -25.89 57.07
N GLU A 128 -24.04 -25.72 55.78
CA GLU A 128 -22.69 -25.86 55.21
C GLU A 128 -21.82 -24.61 55.42
N CYS A 129 -22.39 -23.41 55.27
CA CYS A 129 -21.59 -22.17 55.21
C CYS A 129 -21.91 -21.16 56.32
N GLY A 130 -22.84 -21.49 57.22
CA GLY A 130 -23.25 -20.65 58.35
C GLY A 130 -23.84 -19.29 57.94
N THR A 131 -24.13 -19.08 56.65
CA THR A 131 -24.70 -17.80 56.19
C THR A 131 -26.17 -17.78 56.55
N ASP A 132 -26.57 -16.75 57.29
CA ASP A 132 -27.94 -16.49 57.70
C ASP A 132 -28.69 -15.68 56.62
N PHE A 133 -29.87 -16.15 56.24
CA PHE A 133 -30.74 -15.51 55.26
C PHE A 133 -32.02 -15.05 55.95
N ARG A 134 -32.25 -13.73 56.00
CA ARG A 134 -33.42 -13.12 56.65
C ARG A 134 -34.75 -13.40 55.93
N SER A 135 -34.70 -13.89 54.70
CA SER A 135 -35.86 -14.01 53.81
C SER A 135 -35.68 -15.17 52.83
N PHE A 136 -36.72 -16.00 52.70
CA PHE A 136 -36.78 -17.04 51.67
C PHE A 136 -36.75 -16.49 50.24
N ALA A 137 -37.11 -15.22 50.04
CA ALA A 137 -37.03 -14.57 48.73
C ALA A 137 -35.56 -14.33 48.31
N ASP A 138 -34.64 -14.17 49.25
CA ASP A 138 -33.20 -14.04 48.97
C ASP A 138 -32.59 -15.37 48.52
N LEU A 139 -33.14 -16.49 48.99
CA LEU A 139 -32.79 -17.85 48.55
C LEU A 139 -33.32 -18.17 47.14
N ALA A 140 -34.41 -17.51 46.73
CA ALA A 140 -35.04 -17.74 45.42
C ALA A 140 -34.34 -16.98 44.27
N ARG A 141 -33.57 -15.91 44.57
CA ARG A 141 -33.06 -14.99 43.54
C ARG A 141 -31.69 -15.40 43.01
N ARG A 142 -31.65 -16.28 42.00
CA ARG A 142 -30.40 -16.53 41.26
C ARG A 142 -30.14 -15.43 40.24
N LYS A 143 -29.17 -14.58 40.56
CA LYS A 143 -28.54 -13.66 39.61
C LYS A 143 -27.55 -14.48 38.77
N ASN A 144 -27.92 -14.88 37.55
CA ASN A 144 -27.08 -15.63 36.59
C ASN A 144 -25.92 -14.78 35.99
N TRP A 145 -25.36 -13.86 36.77
CA TRP A 145 -24.31 -12.94 36.33
C TRP A 145 -23.07 -13.64 35.76
N PRO A 146 -22.60 -14.80 36.28
CA PRO A 146 -21.44 -15.47 35.70
C PRO A 146 -21.68 -15.90 34.24
N LEU A 147 -22.91 -16.32 33.89
CA LEU A 147 -23.26 -16.68 32.52
C LEU A 147 -23.26 -15.45 31.62
N PHE A 148 -23.89 -14.35 32.06
CA PHE A 148 -23.90 -13.11 31.28
C PHE A 148 -22.50 -12.53 31.12
N ILE A 149 -21.64 -12.59 32.15
CA ILE A 149 -20.24 -12.19 32.06
C ILE A 149 -19.49 -13.07 31.06
N ALA A 150 -19.66 -14.39 31.11
CA ALA A 150 -19.02 -15.30 30.16
C ALA A 150 -19.47 -15.05 28.72
N VAL A 151 -20.77 -14.83 28.49
CA VAL A 151 -21.32 -14.47 27.16
C VAL A 151 -20.78 -13.12 26.69
N ALA A 152 -20.75 -12.10 27.56
CA ALA A 152 -20.23 -10.78 27.22
C ALA A 152 -18.73 -10.83 26.86
N VAL A 153 -17.92 -11.55 27.66
CA VAL A 153 -16.49 -11.74 27.37
C VAL A 153 -16.30 -12.49 26.05
N THR A 154 -17.08 -13.53 25.79
CA THR A 154 -16.99 -14.30 24.54
C THR A 154 -17.35 -13.44 23.34
N LEU A 155 -18.44 -12.67 23.41
CA LEU A 155 -18.84 -11.73 22.35
C LEU A 155 -17.80 -10.65 22.13
N GLN A 156 -17.21 -10.10 23.19
CA GLN A 156 -16.16 -9.09 23.10
C GLN A 156 -14.91 -9.65 22.40
N LEU A 157 -14.44 -10.83 22.80
CA LEU A 157 -13.29 -11.47 22.19
C LEU A 157 -13.57 -11.85 20.72
N ALA A 158 -14.77 -12.36 20.42
CA ALA A 158 -15.17 -12.68 19.05
C ALA A 158 -15.22 -11.43 18.16
N GLY A 159 -15.80 -10.33 18.66
CA GLY A 159 -15.84 -9.05 17.93
C GLY A 159 -14.45 -8.46 17.71
N GLN A 160 -13.59 -8.52 18.72
CA GLN A 160 -12.20 -8.07 18.61
C GLN A 160 -11.41 -8.93 17.63
N PHE A 161 -11.64 -10.25 17.61
CA PHE A 161 -11.02 -11.16 16.67
C PHE A 161 -11.48 -10.89 15.23
N TRP A 162 -12.79 -10.73 15.01
CA TRP A 162 -13.36 -10.42 13.70
C TRP A 162 -12.79 -9.12 13.12
N TYR A 163 -12.73 -8.06 13.93
CA TYR A 163 -12.14 -6.79 13.53
C TYR A 163 -10.67 -6.92 13.11
N GLN A 164 -9.89 -7.71 13.86
CA GLN A 164 -8.47 -7.93 13.54
C GLN A 164 -8.29 -8.76 12.27
N THR A 165 -9.18 -9.73 11.98
CA THR A 165 -9.10 -10.53 10.75
C THR A 165 -9.33 -9.70 9.49
N LEU A 166 -10.28 -8.77 9.50
CA LEU A 166 -10.49 -7.84 8.38
C LEU A 166 -9.28 -6.94 8.16
N ARG A 167 -8.69 -6.44 9.25
CA ARG A 167 -7.49 -5.61 9.18
C ARG A 167 -6.30 -6.36 8.58
N ALA A 168 -6.24 -7.66 8.82
CA ALA A 168 -5.18 -8.52 8.31
C ALA A 168 -5.28 -8.83 6.81
N ASP A 169 -6.49 -8.84 6.25
CA ASP A 169 -6.66 -8.98 4.79
C ASP A 169 -6.11 -7.77 4.03
N HIS A 170 -6.30 -6.58 4.58
CA HIS A 170 -5.82 -5.35 3.94
C HIS A 170 -4.36 -5.01 4.29
N GLY A 171 -3.85 -5.54 5.41
CA GLY A 171 -2.59 -5.07 6.02
C GLY A 171 -1.54 -6.12 6.36
N GLY A 172 -1.79 -7.41 6.11
CA GLY A 172 -0.87 -8.50 6.48
C GLY A 172 -0.63 -8.64 8.00
N MET A 173 0.45 -9.34 8.40
CA MET A 173 0.74 -9.71 9.81
C MET A 173 0.97 -8.48 10.67
N GLN A 174 1.52 -7.46 10.02
CA GLN A 174 1.91 -6.21 10.64
C GLN A 174 0.71 -5.53 11.28
N SER A 175 -0.48 -5.71 10.70
CA SER A 175 -1.74 -5.22 11.26
C SER A 175 -2.08 -5.77 12.66
N PHE A 176 -1.69 -7.02 12.99
CA PHE A 176 -1.93 -7.62 14.30
C PHE A 176 -0.95 -7.14 15.37
N VAL A 177 0.22 -6.67 14.96
CA VAL A 177 1.27 -6.25 15.89
C VAL A 177 0.75 -5.03 16.66
N PRO A 178 0.68 -5.05 17.99
CA PRO A 178 0.25 -3.88 18.76
C PRO A 178 1.16 -2.68 18.45
N THR A 179 0.60 -1.46 18.38
CA THR A 179 1.39 -0.25 18.08
C THR A 179 2.58 -0.09 19.02
N THR A 180 2.43 -0.45 20.30
CA THR A 180 3.52 -0.48 21.29
C THR A 180 4.70 -1.37 20.85
N VAL A 181 4.42 -2.55 20.27
CA VAL A 181 5.45 -3.47 19.77
C VAL A 181 6.09 -2.91 18.51
N LEU A 182 5.33 -2.28 17.62
CA LEU A 182 5.87 -1.59 16.44
C LEU A 182 6.82 -0.45 16.84
N VAL A 183 6.47 0.38 17.82
CA VAL A 183 7.36 1.45 18.34
C VAL A 183 8.60 0.84 19.01
N ALA A 184 8.42 -0.20 19.83
CA ALA A 184 9.53 -0.93 20.45
C ALA A 184 10.48 -1.54 19.42
N GLY A 185 9.95 -2.04 18.30
CA GLY A 185 10.69 -2.70 17.25
C GLY A 185 11.06 -1.83 16.05
N MET A 186 10.81 -0.50 16.06
CA MET A 186 10.86 0.31 14.82
C MET A 186 12.18 0.24 14.02
N PHE A 187 13.30 -0.11 14.65
CA PHE A 187 14.60 -0.28 13.98
C PHE A 187 15.01 -1.74 13.77
N SER A 188 14.37 -2.68 14.47
CA SER A 188 14.68 -4.12 14.36
C SER A 188 13.66 -4.88 13.51
N LEU A 189 12.49 -4.31 13.28
CA LEU A 189 11.45 -4.87 12.43
C LEU A 189 11.76 -4.62 10.95
N PRO A 190 11.18 -5.41 10.03
CA PRO A 190 11.20 -5.12 8.59
C PRO A 190 10.69 -3.70 8.26
N ALA A 191 11.28 -3.04 7.25
CA ALA A 191 10.99 -1.64 6.92
C ALA A 191 9.53 -1.43 6.47
N ASP A 192 8.93 -2.43 5.84
CA ASP A 192 7.53 -2.48 5.44
C ASP A 192 6.56 -2.45 6.63
N ALA A 193 6.92 -3.05 7.78
CA ALA A 193 6.12 -2.97 9.01
C ALA A 193 6.11 -1.56 9.63
N VAL A 194 7.12 -0.75 9.33
CA VAL A 194 7.32 0.56 9.95
C VAL A 194 6.85 1.68 9.02
N ILE A 195 7.37 1.69 7.79
CA ILE A 195 7.08 2.70 6.78
C ILE A 195 6.00 2.22 5.82
N GLY A 196 6.17 1.02 5.25
CA GLY A 196 5.30 0.42 4.23
C GLY A 196 5.01 1.32 3.01
N PRO A 197 4.44 0.76 1.94
CA PRO A 197 3.88 1.58 0.87
C PRO A 197 2.67 2.35 1.41
N PRO A 198 2.49 3.64 1.04
CA PRO A 198 1.30 4.39 1.43
C PRO A 198 0.07 3.67 0.86
N SER A 199 -0.80 3.19 1.74
CA SER A 199 -2.06 2.56 1.39
C SER A 199 -3.21 3.48 1.83
N PRO A 200 -4.33 3.55 1.11
CA PRO A 200 -5.55 4.19 1.63
C PRO A 200 -6.02 3.56 2.96
N PHE A 201 -5.53 2.35 3.28
CA PHE A 201 -5.73 1.65 4.54
C PHE A 201 -4.43 1.53 5.35
N ASP A 202 -3.61 2.59 5.43
CA ASP A 202 -2.29 2.62 6.10
C ASP A 202 -2.30 2.37 7.63
N ASP A 203 -3.33 1.71 8.15
CA ASP A 203 -3.35 1.28 9.55
C ASP A 203 -2.48 0.05 9.79
N SER A 204 -1.93 -0.57 8.76
CA SER A 204 -1.06 -1.75 8.91
C SER A 204 0.31 -1.38 9.46
N THR A 205 0.89 -0.28 8.97
CA THR A 205 2.24 0.19 9.27
C THR A 205 2.28 1.00 10.57
N LEU A 206 3.47 1.15 11.16
CA LEU A 206 3.65 2.09 12.27
C LEU A 206 3.36 3.53 11.83
N SER A 207 3.85 3.93 10.65
CA SER A 207 3.77 5.30 10.16
C SER A 207 2.33 5.76 9.96
N GLY A 208 1.49 4.95 9.31
CA GLY A 208 0.09 5.32 9.10
C GLY A 208 -0.77 5.23 10.36
N ARG A 209 -0.45 4.34 11.32
CA ARG A 209 -1.11 4.34 12.65
C ARG A 209 -0.86 5.62 13.44
N LEU A 210 0.37 6.14 13.34
CA LEU A 210 0.74 7.38 14.02
C LEU A 210 0.08 8.60 13.34
N ALA A 211 -0.03 8.58 12.00
CA ALA A 211 -0.70 9.63 11.22
C ALA A 211 -2.23 9.67 11.45
N ASN A 212 -2.90 8.53 11.45
CA ASN A 212 -4.38 8.44 11.50
C ASN A 212 -4.98 8.68 12.91
N SER A 213 -4.22 9.23 13.85
CA SER A 213 -4.65 9.47 15.25
C SER A 213 -5.16 8.23 16.01
N LYS A 214 -4.81 7.02 15.54
CA LYS A 214 -5.17 5.76 16.21
C LYS A 214 -4.17 5.35 17.29
N ALA A 215 -2.98 5.94 17.27
CA ALA A 215 -1.99 5.78 18.33
C ALA A 215 -2.32 6.72 19.49
N ALA A 216 -2.20 6.21 20.72
CA ALA A 216 -2.31 7.03 21.91
C ALA A 216 -1.18 8.07 21.96
N ASP A 217 -1.42 9.23 22.58
CA ASP A 217 -0.44 10.34 22.60
C ASP A 217 0.92 9.94 23.19
N TRP A 218 0.92 9.04 24.17
CA TRP A 218 2.16 8.51 24.75
C TRP A 218 2.93 7.62 23.77
N GLN A 219 2.24 6.88 22.88
CA GLN A 219 2.88 6.07 21.84
C GLN A 219 3.51 6.98 20.77
N LYS A 220 2.82 8.07 20.40
CA LYS A 220 3.36 9.08 19.49
C LYS A 220 4.60 9.74 20.07
N SER A 221 4.51 10.21 21.32
CA SER A 221 5.63 10.83 22.04
C SER A 221 6.84 9.89 22.15
N TRP A 222 6.59 8.61 22.44
CA TRP A 222 7.65 7.60 22.50
C TRP A 222 8.30 7.35 21.14
N ALA A 223 7.51 7.24 20.07
CA ALA A 223 8.02 7.07 18.72
C ALA A 223 8.88 8.26 18.27
N ILE A 224 8.43 9.50 18.54
CA ILE A 224 9.19 10.73 18.25
C ILE A 224 10.52 10.75 18.99
N ALA A 225 10.51 10.50 20.31
CA ALA A 225 11.72 10.48 21.11
C ALA A 225 12.73 9.46 20.59
N LYS A 226 12.23 8.28 20.20
CA LYS A 226 13.06 7.19 19.67
C LYS A 226 13.62 7.51 18.28
N ALA A 227 12.84 8.15 17.42
CA ALA A 227 13.28 8.62 16.11
C ALA A 227 14.37 9.70 16.23
N ARG A 228 14.20 10.69 17.11
CA ARG A 228 15.22 11.72 17.39
C ARG A 228 16.52 11.11 17.89
N ALA A 229 16.44 10.20 18.85
CA ALA A 229 17.61 9.53 19.39
C ALA A 229 18.39 8.70 18.35
N ALA A 230 17.71 8.14 17.33
CA ALA A 230 18.38 7.41 16.25
C ALA A 230 19.04 8.34 15.22
N ILE A 231 18.40 9.49 14.94
CA ILE A 231 18.97 10.56 14.12
C ILE A 231 20.24 11.12 14.78
N GLU A 232 20.18 11.42 16.09
CA GLU A 232 21.32 11.97 16.84
C GLU A 232 22.50 11.03 16.93
N ARG A 233 22.25 9.72 17.03
CA ARG A 233 23.31 8.70 17.05
C ARG A 233 23.93 8.43 15.68
N ALA A 234 23.32 8.94 14.60
CA ALA A 234 23.73 8.71 13.23
C ALA A 234 23.99 7.23 12.93
N ASP A 235 23.11 6.34 13.44
CA ASP A 235 23.34 4.89 13.47
C ASP A 235 23.58 4.30 12.05
N GLU A 236 22.51 4.10 11.28
CA GLU A 236 22.52 3.48 9.96
C GLU A 236 21.60 4.26 9.01
N PRO A 237 21.91 4.36 7.70
CA PRO A 237 21.08 5.10 6.73
C PRO A 237 19.60 4.69 6.77
N GLU A 238 19.33 3.38 6.88
CA GLU A 238 17.96 2.86 6.95
C GLU A 238 17.23 3.30 8.24
N SER A 239 17.93 3.31 9.37
CA SER A 239 17.40 3.82 10.64
C SER A 239 17.08 5.31 10.57
N ILE A 240 17.92 6.09 9.88
CA ILE A 240 17.69 7.52 9.64
C ILE A 240 16.47 7.73 8.73
N ALA A 241 16.28 6.94 7.67
CA ALA A 241 15.08 6.98 6.83
C ALA A 241 13.80 6.72 7.63
N ARG A 242 13.81 5.65 8.45
CA ARG A 242 12.69 5.28 9.31
C ARG A 242 12.38 6.37 10.32
N ALA A 243 13.40 6.88 11.01
CA ALA A 243 13.25 7.96 11.97
C ALA A 243 12.68 9.24 11.31
N SER A 244 13.20 9.62 10.14
CA SER A 244 12.75 10.81 9.40
C SER A 244 11.29 10.69 8.96
N THR A 245 10.89 9.51 8.49
CA THR A 245 9.51 9.24 8.09
C THR A 245 8.55 9.34 9.27
N ILE A 246 8.93 8.77 10.42
CA ILE A 246 8.11 8.83 11.64
C ILE A 246 7.99 10.27 12.13
N LEU A 247 9.08 11.05 12.15
CA LEU A 247 9.02 12.46 12.53
C LEU A 247 8.12 13.26 11.57
N ASN A 248 8.24 13.06 10.26
CA ASN A 248 7.37 13.70 9.27
C ASN A 248 5.88 13.48 9.57
N ARG A 249 5.52 12.21 9.85
CA ARG A 249 4.14 11.82 10.09
C ARG A 249 3.58 12.26 11.44
N CYS A 250 4.42 12.27 12.49
CA CYS A 250 3.94 12.50 13.86
C CYS A 250 4.00 13.96 14.30
N GLU A 251 5.06 14.69 13.91
CA GLU A 251 5.32 16.03 14.41
C GLU A 251 4.76 17.11 13.48
N PHE A 252 4.65 16.77 12.20
CA PHE A 252 4.35 17.75 11.17
C PHE A 252 3.06 17.45 10.39
N ASP A 253 2.28 16.46 10.81
CA ASP A 253 1.06 15.99 10.11
C ASP A 253 1.30 15.68 8.61
N GLY A 254 2.52 15.27 8.25
CA GLY A 254 2.94 15.05 6.85
C GLY A 254 3.45 16.31 6.13
N GLU A 255 3.47 17.46 6.79
CA GLU A 255 3.97 18.74 6.30
C GLU A 255 5.19 19.24 7.07
N ILE A 256 6.36 18.59 6.98
CA ILE A 256 7.57 19.18 7.61
C ILE A 256 7.79 20.61 7.08
N PRO A 257 7.82 21.64 7.94
CA PRO A 257 8.27 22.96 7.54
C PRO A 257 9.72 22.85 7.07
N LEU A 258 10.00 23.25 5.83
CA LEU A 258 11.32 23.12 5.20
C LEU A 258 12.46 23.69 6.07
N ALA A 259 12.20 24.73 6.87
CA ALA A 259 13.16 25.27 7.82
C ALA A 259 13.55 24.27 8.94
N ALA A 260 12.58 23.53 9.50
CA ALA A 260 12.79 22.51 10.52
C ALA A 260 13.44 21.25 9.94
N TRP A 261 13.11 20.89 8.69
CA TRP A 261 13.83 19.85 7.97
C TRP A 261 15.29 20.25 7.73
N LYS A 262 15.52 21.46 7.20
CA LYS A 262 16.86 22.01 6.93
C LYS A 262 17.72 22.09 8.19
N SER A 263 17.16 22.50 9.33
CA SER A 263 17.93 22.52 10.58
C SER A 263 18.35 21.11 11.00
N SER A 264 17.44 20.14 10.92
CA SER A 264 17.71 18.74 11.29
C SER A 264 18.72 18.08 10.33
N VAL A 265 18.58 18.32 9.02
CA VAL A 265 19.53 17.83 8.00
C VAL A 265 20.89 18.50 8.15
N ARG A 266 20.95 19.82 8.36
CA ARG A 266 22.22 20.52 8.63
C ARG A 266 22.89 20.02 9.90
N GLN A 267 22.12 19.72 10.93
CA GLN A 267 22.64 19.16 12.19
C GLN A 267 23.20 17.76 11.97
N LEU A 268 22.50 16.90 11.21
CA LEU A 268 22.95 15.59 10.77
C LEU A 268 24.24 15.64 9.91
N CYS A 269 24.30 16.54 8.93
CA CYS A 269 25.49 16.73 8.09
C CYS A 269 26.69 17.24 8.89
N ARG A 270 26.46 18.00 9.96
CA ARG A 270 27.54 18.47 10.85
C ARG A 270 28.05 17.37 11.78
N SER A 271 27.20 16.41 12.17
CA SER A 271 27.59 15.30 13.05
C SER A 271 28.21 14.12 12.31
N ALA A 272 27.86 13.90 11.03
CA ALA A 272 28.40 12.82 10.21
C ALA A 272 29.77 13.20 9.63
N SER A 273 30.86 12.97 10.37
CA SER A 273 32.22 13.35 10.00
C SER A 273 32.89 12.46 8.92
N GLY A 274 32.15 11.90 7.95
CA GLY A 274 32.78 11.02 6.94
C GLY A 274 31.97 10.53 5.73
N THR A 275 30.64 10.72 5.69
CA THR A 275 29.78 10.28 4.56
C THR A 275 28.64 11.27 4.30
N THR A 276 28.97 12.56 4.27
CA THR A 276 27.98 13.66 4.18
C THR A 276 27.11 13.62 2.93
N ASP A 277 27.63 13.11 1.82
CA ASP A 277 26.98 13.30 0.51
C ASP A 277 25.92 12.23 0.24
N GLU A 278 26.17 10.97 0.63
CA GLU A 278 25.18 9.89 0.54
C GLU A 278 24.01 10.09 1.52
N ALA A 279 24.30 10.48 2.76
CA ALA A 279 23.26 10.75 3.76
C ALA A 279 22.37 11.92 3.34
N PHE A 280 22.95 12.95 2.70
CA PHE A 280 22.21 14.11 2.23
C PHE A 280 21.27 13.78 1.05
N VAL A 281 21.77 13.06 0.04
CA VAL A 281 20.94 12.61 -1.10
C VAL A 281 19.85 11.65 -0.65
N TYR A 282 20.17 10.76 0.27
CA TYR A 282 19.20 9.84 0.86
C TYR A 282 18.14 10.56 1.69
N LEU A 283 18.51 11.60 2.46
CA LEU A 283 17.57 12.45 3.20
C LEU A 283 16.68 13.27 2.29
N ALA A 284 17.24 13.81 1.20
CA ALA A 284 16.47 14.50 0.17
C ALA A 284 15.48 13.53 -0.50
N GLU A 285 15.92 12.34 -0.91
CA GLU A 285 15.05 11.31 -1.49
C GLU A 285 13.95 10.88 -0.50
N CYS A 286 14.27 10.70 0.78
CA CYS A 286 13.29 10.40 1.83
C CYS A 286 12.27 11.53 2.02
N TYR A 287 12.71 12.80 1.98
CA TYR A 287 11.82 13.95 2.04
C TYR A 287 10.83 13.96 0.87
N PHE A 288 11.29 13.67 -0.36
CA PHE A 288 10.42 13.60 -1.54
C PHE A 288 9.52 12.37 -1.55
N ARG A 289 10.00 11.19 -1.13
CA ARG A 289 9.17 9.98 -1.01
C ARG A 289 8.09 10.13 0.04
N ALA A 290 8.40 10.72 1.19
CA ALA A 290 7.44 10.86 2.29
C ALA A 290 6.27 11.81 1.96
N ARG A 291 6.35 12.62 0.89
CA ARG A 291 5.25 13.44 0.39
C ARG A 291 4.38 12.79 -0.69
N GLY A 292 4.73 11.61 -1.22
CA GLY A 292 3.83 10.79 -2.05
C GLY A 292 4.07 10.78 -3.57
N GLY A 293 5.31 10.84 -4.04
CA GLY A 293 5.63 10.60 -5.47
C GLY A 293 5.38 11.79 -6.42
N GLU A 294 5.44 11.55 -7.73
CA GLU A 294 5.55 12.58 -8.81
C GLU A 294 4.52 13.73 -8.72
N ASP A 295 3.29 13.44 -8.28
CA ASP A 295 2.21 14.43 -8.16
C ASP A 295 2.40 15.44 -7.02
N SER A 296 3.14 15.09 -5.97
CA SER A 296 3.29 15.95 -4.78
C SER A 296 4.41 16.98 -4.94
N VAL A 297 5.37 16.76 -5.84
CA VAL A 297 6.39 17.75 -6.21
C VAL A 297 5.75 18.89 -6.99
N GLY A 298 4.83 18.58 -7.91
CA GLY A 298 3.99 19.57 -8.58
C GLY A 298 3.14 20.35 -7.59
N ARG A 299 2.43 19.67 -6.66
CA ARG A 299 1.61 20.34 -5.63
C ARG A 299 2.42 21.20 -4.64
N PHE A 300 3.68 20.87 -4.35
CA PHE A 300 4.56 21.71 -3.52
C PHE A 300 4.86 23.08 -4.17
N MET A 301 5.02 23.13 -5.49
CA MET A 301 5.22 24.38 -6.23
C MET A 301 3.95 25.22 -6.37
N PHE A 302 2.77 24.60 -6.36
CA PHE A 302 1.50 25.34 -6.40
C PHE A 302 1.04 25.84 -5.03
N ALA A 303 1.55 25.28 -3.92
CA ALA A 303 1.16 25.67 -2.56
C ALA A 303 2.06 26.75 -1.92
N LYS A 304 3.25 27.06 -2.47
CA LYS A 304 4.17 28.09 -1.97
C LYS A 304 4.88 28.83 -3.11
N ASP A 305 5.26 30.08 -2.82
CA ASP A 305 6.02 30.98 -3.69
C ASP A 305 7.18 30.26 -4.44
N PRO A 306 7.05 30.06 -5.77
CA PRO A 306 8.04 29.35 -6.59
C PRO A 306 9.43 29.98 -6.56
N ALA A 307 9.52 31.30 -6.40
CA ALA A 307 10.79 32.02 -6.38
C ALA A 307 11.61 31.65 -5.14
N LYS A 308 10.94 31.54 -3.99
CA LYS A 308 11.58 31.11 -2.74
C LYS A 308 12.09 29.68 -2.84
N CYS A 309 11.29 28.76 -3.40
CA CYS A 309 11.70 27.37 -3.60
C CYS A 309 12.93 27.23 -4.51
N LYS A 310 13.00 28.00 -5.62
CA LYS A 310 14.16 28.04 -6.51
C LYS A 310 15.44 28.51 -5.81
N SER A 311 15.37 29.62 -5.07
CA SER A 311 16.52 30.13 -4.32
C SER A 311 17.05 29.13 -3.29
N GLU A 312 16.12 28.42 -2.64
CA GLU A 312 16.42 27.45 -1.59
C GLU A 312 16.96 26.11 -2.10
N LEU A 313 16.66 25.75 -3.36
CA LEU A 313 17.26 24.62 -4.10
C LEU A 313 18.63 24.98 -4.67
N GLY A 314 18.84 26.24 -5.05
CA GLY A 314 20.13 26.74 -5.54
C GLY A 314 21.29 26.47 -4.58
N ASP A 315 21.06 26.63 -3.27
CA ASP A 315 22.04 26.33 -2.21
C ASP A 315 22.45 24.84 -2.16
N LEU A 316 21.65 23.94 -2.73
CA LEU A 316 21.90 22.49 -2.73
C LEU A 316 22.64 22.03 -3.98
N VAL A 317 22.72 22.86 -5.02
CA VAL A 317 23.34 22.51 -6.31
C VAL A 317 24.80 22.06 -6.15
N PRO A 318 25.67 22.74 -5.36
CA PRO A 318 27.06 22.30 -5.22
C PRO A 318 27.21 20.92 -4.57
N ALA A 319 26.35 20.58 -3.60
CA ALA A 319 26.37 19.28 -2.94
C ALA A 319 25.85 18.16 -3.86
N LEU A 320 24.78 18.44 -4.62
CA LEU A 320 24.27 17.52 -5.64
C LEU A 320 25.30 17.29 -6.75
N LEU A 321 26.03 18.34 -7.14
CA LEU A 321 27.13 18.25 -8.11
C LEU A 321 28.29 17.40 -7.59
N GLY A 322 28.71 17.60 -6.34
CA GLY A 322 29.73 16.77 -5.70
C GLY A 322 29.32 15.30 -5.70
N TYR A 323 28.08 15.01 -5.31
CA TYR A 323 27.53 13.66 -5.33
C TYR A 323 27.55 13.03 -6.72
N LEU A 324 27.03 13.74 -7.74
CA LEU A 324 26.98 13.25 -9.11
C LEU A 324 28.38 13.03 -9.72
N SER A 325 29.41 13.75 -9.26
CA SER A 325 30.77 13.57 -9.73
C SER A 325 31.39 12.22 -9.32
N HIS A 326 30.80 11.49 -8.36
CA HIS A 326 31.28 10.18 -7.96
C HIS A 326 30.88 9.08 -8.97
N ALA A 327 31.86 8.28 -9.40
CA ALA A 327 31.71 7.25 -10.44
C ALA A 327 30.81 6.05 -10.04
N THR A 328 30.46 5.90 -8.76
CA THR A 328 29.81 4.70 -8.21
C THR A 328 28.32 4.87 -7.89
N VAL A 329 27.74 6.05 -8.16
CA VAL A 329 26.36 6.34 -7.78
C VAL A 329 25.39 5.48 -8.60
N ARG A 330 24.40 4.88 -7.93
CA ARG A 330 23.41 4.01 -8.59
C ARG A 330 22.46 4.84 -9.47
N SER A 331 22.02 4.26 -10.58
CA SER A 331 21.16 4.94 -11.58
C SER A 331 19.92 5.63 -10.96
N ARG A 332 19.31 5.04 -9.92
CA ARG A 332 18.13 5.59 -9.24
C ARG A 332 18.40 6.88 -8.44
N GLU A 333 19.55 6.96 -7.78
CA GLU A 333 19.95 8.13 -6.98
C GLU A 333 20.31 9.30 -7.91
N TRP A 334 20.93 8.99 -9.05
CA TRP A 334 21.20 9.93 -10.15
C TRP A 334 19.92 10.63 -10.67
N TRP A 335 18.86 9.87 -10.98
CA TRP A 335 17.59 10.45 -11.45
C TRP A 335 16.96 11.42 -10.44
N SER A 336 17.09 11.13 -9.15
CA SER A 336 16.56 11.99 -8.09
C SER A 336 17.35 13.29 -8.01
N ALA A 337 18.68 13.23 -8.05
CA ALA A 337 19.54 14.41 -8.08
C ALA A 337 19.32 15.27 -9.34
N LEU A 338 19.18 14.66 -10.52
CA LEU A 338 18.89 15.38 -11.77
C LEU A 338 17.53 16.07 -11.76
N ARG A 339 16.50 15.43 -11.19
CA ARG A 339 15.19 16.09 -10.99
C ARG A 339 15.33 17.32 -10.10
N LEU A 340 16.12 17.25 -9.03
CA LEU A 340 16.36 18.38 -8.15
C LEU A 340 17.12 19.52 -8.83
N LEU A 341 18.09 19.17 -9.69
CA LEU A 341 18.81 20.15 -10.50
C LEU A 341 17.92 20.81 -11.56
N ALA A 342 17.06 20.05 -12.23
CA ALA A 342 16.07 20.60 -13.17
C ALA A 342 15.10 21.58 -12.47
N LEU A 343 14.73 21.28 -11.23
CA LEU A 343 13.89 22.16 -10.41
C LEU A 343 14.64 23.41 -9.89
N ALA A 344 15.97 23.35 -9.80
CA ALA A 344 16.79 24.49 -9.35
C ALA A 344 16.87 25.61 -10.38
N GLY A 345 16.42 25.39 -11.63
CA GLY A 345 16.46 26.38 -12.70
C GLY A 345 17.89 26.86 -12.97
N ASP A 346 18.08 28.17 -13.17
CA ASP A 346 19.36 28.82 -13.52
C ASP A 346 20.54 28.42 -12.64
N ALA A 347 20.30 28.06 -11.37
CA ALA A 347 21.35 27.62 -10.47
C ALA A 347 22.05 26.33 -10.94
N ALA A 348 21.39 25.52 -11.78
CA ALA A 348 21.95 24.31 -12.37
C ALA A 348 22.74 24.55 -13.69
N SER A 349 22.86 25.80 -14.16
CA SER A 349 23.62 26.13 -15.39
C SER A 349 25.05 25.55 -15.42
N PRO A 350 25.83 25.57 -14.33
CA PRO A 350 27.19 25.02 -14.33
C PRO A 350 27.24 23.50 -14.53
N VAL A 351 26.12 22.79 -14.36
CA VAL A 351 26.03 21.34 -14.50
C VAL A 351 26.01 20.92 -15.97
N VAL A 352 25.43 21.75 -16.84
CA VAL A 352 25.27 21.45 -18.28
C VAL A 352 26.60 21.12 -18.96
N PRO A 353 27.67 21.94 -18.85
CA PRO A 353 28.95 21.61 -19.46
C PRO A 353 29.62 20.38 -18.85
N LEU A 354 29.43 20.12 -17.54
CA LEU A 354 29.98 18.93 -16.87
C LEU A 354 29.32 17.63 -17.36
N LEU A 355 28.00 17.65 -17.54
CA LEU A 355 27.26 16.53 -18.12
C LEU A 355 27.61 16.33 -19.59
N ALA A 356 27.78 17.43 -20.34
CA ALA A 356 28.20 17.38 -21.72
C ALA A 356 29.60 16.77 -21.88
N ASP A 357 30.55 17.20 -21.06
CA ASP A 357 31.92 16.67 -21.05
C ASP A 357 31.96 15.20 -20.62
N ARG A 358 31.25 14.84 -19.55
CA ARG A 358 31.16 13.44 -19.10
C ARG A 358 30.58 12.54 -20.16
N MET A 359 29.51 12.95 -20.84
CA MET A 359 28.91 12.18 -21.93
C MET A 359 29.88 11.91 -23.09
N LEU A 360 30.79 12.84 -23.38
CA LEU A 360 31.80 12.67 -24.43
C LEU A 360 32.96 11.77 -23.99
N THR A 361 33.26 11.75 -22.69
CA THR A 361 34.41 11.05 -22.11
C THR A 361 34.07 9.70 -21.47
N GLU A 362 32.80 9.44 -21.18
CA GLU A 362 32.33 8.21 -20.53
C GLU A 362 32.40 7.02 -21.49
N GLU A 363 33.14 5.99 -21.10
CA GLU A 363 33.37 4.80 -21.92
C GLU A 363 32.12 3.89 -21.99
N SER A 364 31.21 3.99 -21.01
CA SER A 364 30.01 3.15 -20.95
C SER A 364 28.83 3.76 -21.73
N ASP A 365 28.22 2.96 -22.62
CA ASP A 365 27.02 3.38 -23.37
C ASP A 365 25.86 3.76 -22.45
N ALA A 366 25.72 3.07 -21.32
CA ALA A 366 24.74 3.42 -20.31
C ALA A 366 25.01 4.81 -19.71
N GLY A 367 26.25 5.12 -19.32
CA GLY A 367 26.60 6.43 -18.76
C GLY A 367 26.42 7.58 -19.76
N ARG A 368 26.70 7.33 -21.06
CA ARG A 368 26.39 8.28 -22.14
C ARG A 368 24.89 8.50 -22.30
N ALA A 369 24.11 7.42 -22.30
CA ALA A 369 22.66 7.49 -22.40
C ALA A 369 22.03 8.25 -21.22
N PHE A 370 22.50 7.98 -20.00
CA PHE A 370 22.06 8.69 -18.81
C PHE A 370 22.41 10.18 -18.87
N SER A 371 23.61 10.54 -19.31
CA SER A 371 24.03 11.94 -19.44
C SER A 371 23.22 12.69 -20.50
N ALA A 372 22.90 12.05 -21.62
CA ALA A 372 22.05 12.62 -22.65
C ALA A 372 20.59 12.82 -22.16
N ALA A 373 20.04 11.88 -21.40
CA ALA A 373 18.72 12.03 -20.79
C ALA A 373 18.69 13.13 -19.72
N ALA A 374 19.79 13.29 -18.96
CA ALA A 374 19.97 14.38 -18.00
C ALA A 374 19.97 15.76 -18.67
N LEU A 375 20.73 15.91 -19.75
CA LEU A 375 20.77 17.12 -20.56
C LEU A 375 19.39 17.42 -21.17
N ALA A 376 18.68 16.40 -21.63
CA ALA A 376 17.30 16.54 -22.11
C ALA A 376 16.35 17.08 -21.03
N MET A 377 16.47 16.63 -19.77
CA MET A 377 15.67 17.17 -18.66
C MET A 377 16.00 18.64 -18.34
N LEU A 378 17.28 19.01 -18.40
CA LEU A 378 17.74 20.37 -18.11
C LEU A 378 17.40 21.37 -19.22
N SER A 379 17.11 20.89 -20.43
CA SER A 379 16.82 21.72 -21.61
C SER A 379 15.67 22.71 -21.43
N GLN A 380 14.70 22.45 -20.54
CA GLN A 380 13.59 23.37 -20.28
C GLN A 380 14.03 24.72 -19.73
N GLY A 381 15.21 24.78 -19.09
CA GLY A 381 15.82 26.01 -18.60
C GLY A 381 17.08 26.43 -19.35
N PHE A 382 17.68 25.55 -20.15
CA PHE A 382 19.00 25.74 -20.74
C PHE A 382 19.03 25.31 -22.22
N PRO A 383 18.94 26.24 -23.18
CA PRO A 383 18.95 25.93 -24.61
C PRO A 383 20.15 25.06 -25.03
N ASP A 384 21.34 25.36 -24.50
CA ASP A 384 22.59 24.63 -24.78
C ASP A 384 22.52 23.14 -24.36
N ALA A 385 21.70 22.81 -23.36
CA ALA A 385 21.49 21.43 -22.94
C ALA A 385 20.65 20.63 -23.96
N SER A 386 19.74 21.28 -24.69
CA SER A 386 18.97 20.61 -25.76
C SER A 386 19.89 20.22 -26.92
N GLU A 387 20.74 21.15 -27.35
CA GLU A 387 21.70 20.91 -28.43
C GLU A 387 22.71 19.82 -28.03
N ALA A 388 23.24 19.87 -26.81
CA ALA A 388 24.14 18.85 -26.30
C ALA A 388 23.48 17.46 -26.23
N ALA A 389 22.22 17.38 -25.80
CA ALA A 389 21.47 16.11 -25.78
C ALA A 389 21.25 15.55 -27.19
N ILE A 390 20.84 16.39 -28.14
CA ILE A 390 20.54 15.99 -29.53
C ILE A 390 21.80 15.55 -30.27
N ARG A 391 22.90 16.32 -30.20
CA ARG A 391 24.18 15.96 -30.83
C ARG A 391 24.68 14.61 -30.36
N SER A 392 24.34 14.24 -29.14
CA SER A 392 24.90 13.08 -28.48
C SER A 392 24.10 11.81 -28.64
N PHE A 393 22.84 11.97 -29.05
CA PHE A 393 21.99 10.86 -29.47
C PHE A 393 22.68 9.98 -30.54
N VAL A 394 23.43 10.59 -31.46
CA VAL A 394 24.16 9.89 -32.54
C VAL A 394 25.28 8.98 -32.00
N PHE A 395 25.82 9.27 -30.83
CA PHE A 395 26.89 8.48 -30.21
C PHE A 395 26.38 7.37 -29.28
N LEU A 396 25.07 7.23 -29.11
CA LEU A 396 24.49 6.20 -28.26
C LEU A 396 24.37 4.88 -29.01
N ALA A 397 24.62 3.79 -28.30
CA ALA A 397 24.30 2.46 -28.80
C ALA A 397 22.80 2.35 -29.14
N PRO A 398 22.43 1.64 -30.23
CA PRO A 398 21.03 1.57 -30.69
C PRO A 398 20.00 1.14 -29.64
N PHE A 399 20.40 0.35 -28.65
CA PHE A 399 19.49 -0.12 -27.58
C PHE A 399 19.25 0.91 -26.46
N GLU A 400 20.12 1.92 -26.32
CA GLU A 400 19.95 3.01 -25.34
C GLU A 400 19.30 4.26 -25.95
N GLN A 401 19.38 4.41 -27.28
CA GLN A 401 18.70 5.47 -28.03
C GLN A 401 17.22 5.62 -27.63
N PRO A 402 16.42 4.54 -27.43
CA PRO A 402 15.03 4.70 -27.03
C PRO A 402 14.78 5.44 -25.73
N ARG A 403 15.62 5.19 -24.73
CA ARG A 403 15.48 5.83 -23.40
C ARG A 403 15.80 7.31 -23.46
N VAL A 404 16.85 7.66 -24.20
CA VAL A 404 17.27 9.05 -24.36
C VAL A 404 16.28 9.82 -25.21
N LEU A 405 15.78 9.21 -26.27
CA LEU A 405 14.80 9.84 -27.14
C LEU A 405 13.48 10.06 -26.40
N THR A 406 13.06 9.13 -25.53
CA THR A 406 11.92 9.33 -24.63
C THR A 406 12.13 10.51 -23.67
N ALA A 407 13.36 10.71 -23.17
CA ALA A 407 13.67 11.87 -22.33
C ALA A 407 13.69 13.17 -23.15
N ILE A 408 14.27 13.16 -24.34
CA ILE A 408 14.29 14.30 -25.27
C ILE A 408 12.87 14.73 -25.62
N THR A 409 12.03 13.80 -26.07
CA THR A 409 10.64 14.09 -26.48
C THR A 409 9.78 14.57 -25.31
N ARG A 410 10.06 14.09 -24.09
CA ARG A 410 9.30 14.48 -22.89
C ARG A 410 9.69 15.85 -22.35
N TYR A 411 10.97 16.23 -22.45
CA TYR A 411 11.48 17.38 -21.73
C TYR A 411 11.98 18.52 -22.62
N VAL A 412 12.41 18.27 -23.86
CA VAL A 412 12.93 19.31 -24.75
C VAL A 412 11.78 20.06 -25.41
N ARG A 413 11.72 21.39 -25.20
CA ARG A 413 10.94 22.26 -26.09
C ARG A 413 11.75 22.47 -27.36
N LEU A 414 11.15 22.11 -28.49
CA LEU A 414 11.80 22.24 -29.79
C LEU A 414 11.97 23.71 -30.14
N ALA A 415 13.20 24.11 -30.48
CA ALA A 415 13.41 25.33 -31.24
C ALA A 415 13.02 25.10 -32.72
N PRO A 416 12.62 26.14 -33.48
CA PRO A 416 12.15 25.97 -34.86
C PRO A 416 13.15 25.28 -35.80
N ASP A 417 14.45 25.42 -35.55
CA ASP A 417 15.53 24.75 -36.28
C ASP A 417 15.68 23.26 -35.92
N GLN A 418 15.19 22.86 -34.74
CA GLN A 418 15.18 21.47 -34.27
C GLN A 418 13.97 20.70 -34.81
N GLU A 419 12.84 21.36 -35.07
CA GLU A 419 11.64 20.74 -35.65
C GLU A 419 11.96 20.00 -36.94
N GLU A 420 12.78 20.60 -37.81
CA GLU A 420 13.18 19.98 -39.07
C GLU A 420 14.00 18.71 -38.87
N SER A 421 14.86 18.68 -37.84
CA SER A 421 15.61 17.47 -37.49
C SER A 421 14.68 16.34 -37.04
N PHE A 422 13.60 16.66 -36.32
CA PHE A 422 12.60 15.67 -35.91
C PHE A 422 11.68 15.23 -37.04
N ARG A 423 11.37 16.11 -38.02
CA ARG A 423 10.69 15.70 -39.27
C ARG A 423 11.53 14.71 -40.07
N VAL A 424 12.84 14.97 -40.19
CA VAL A 424 13.76 14.04 -40.85
C VAL A 424 13.77 12.69 -40.13
N LEU A 425 13.84 12.66 -38.80
CA LEU A 425 13.72 11.43 -38.02
C LEU A 425 12.37 10.74 -38.19
N ALA A 426 11.27 11.50 -38.21
CA ALA A 426 9.91 10.98 -38.37
C ALA A 426 9.67 10.31 -39.74
N THR A 427 10.54 10.58 -40.72
CA THR A 427 10.40 10.13 -42.11
C THR A 427 11.56 9.25 -42.58
N CYS A 428 12.51 8.89 -41.72
CA CYS A 428 13.78 8.28 -42.13
C CYS A 428 13.69 6.79 -42.51
N GLY A 429 12.51 6.15 -42.41
CA GLY A 429 12.30 4.75 -42.76
C GLY A 429 12.71 3.74 -41.68
N GLU A 430 13.33 4.19 -40.58
CA GLU A 430 13.69 3.34 -39.43
C GLU A 430 12.56 3.39 -38.39
N PRO A 431 11.79 2.30 -38.17
CA PRO A 431 10.52 2.36 -37.44
C PRO A 431 10.62 2.96 -36.03
N PHE A 432 11.76 2.77 -35.35
CA PHE A 432 11.99 3.30 -34.02
C PHE A 432 12.21 4.83 -34.03
N LEU A 433 13.01 5.32 -34.98
CA LEU A 433 13.31 6.74 -35.15
C LEU A 433 12.08 7.49 -35.66
N GLU A 434 11.28 6.85 -36.52
CA GLU A 434 10.04 7.44 -37.03
C GLU A 434 9.03 7.71 -35.91
N VAL A 435 8.75 6.71 -35.08
CA VAL A 435 7.86 6.85 -33.92
C VAL A 435 8.35 7.96 -33.00
N SER A 436 9.65 7.98 -32.74
CA SER A 436 10.21 8.90 -31.78
C SER A 436 10.32 10.35 -32.28
N GLY A 437 10.63 10.54 -33.57
CA GLY A 437 10.57 11.85 -34.22
C GLY A 437 9.16 12.40 -34.22
N SER A 438 8.17 11.55 -34.50
CA SER A 438 6.75 11.91 -34.46
C SER A 438 6.29 12.31 -33.05
N VAL A 439 6.77 11.60 -32.02
CA VAL A 439 6.47 11.92 -30.60
C VAL A 439 7.13 13.23 -30.16
N ALA A 440 8.28 13.59 -30.72
CA ALA A 440 8.90 14.89 -30.44
C ALA A 440 8.05 16.04 -31.00
N LEU A 441 7.54 15.90 -32.23
CA LEU A 441 6.65 16.86 -32.87
C LEU A 441 5.31 16.99 -32.13
N LEU A 442 4.81 15.91 -31.51
CA LEU A 442 3.64 15.95 -30.62
C LEU A 442 3.87 16.82 -29.36
N GLY A 443 5.12 17.13 -29.03
CA GLY A 443 5.49 17.89 -27.85
C GLY A 443 5.27 19.40 -27.97
N ASP A 444 5.12 19.93 -29.18
CA ASP A 444 4.83 21.34 -29.45
C ASP A 444 3.43 21.52 -30.04
N SER A 445 2.77 22.62 -29.67
CA SER A 445 1.39 22.93 -30.08
C SER A 445 1.24 23.20 -31.58
N GLN A 446 2.29 23.71 -32.26
CA GLN A 446 2.19 24.05 -33.70
C GLN A 446 2.39 22.83 -34.59
N THR A 447 3.26 21.91 -34.17
CA THR A 447 3.58 20.67 -34.91
C THR A 447 2.79 19.45 -34.44
N ARG A 448 1.86 19.62 -33.50
CA ARG A 448 1.17 18.49 -32.86
C ARG A 448 0.34 17.63 -33.80
N CYS A 449 -0.48 18.23 -34.68
CA CYS A 449 -1.28 17.46 -35.62
C CYS A 449 -0.38 16.72 -36.63
N GLU A 450 0.66 17.39 -37.13
CA GLU A 450 1.67 16.79 -38.01
C GLU A 450 2.36 15.59 -37.32
N GLY A 451 2.75 15.74 -36.06
CA GLY A 451 3.33 14.65 -35.26
C GLY A 451 2.35 13.50 -35.03
N ALA A 452 1.05 13.76 -34.88
CA ALA A 452 0.03 12.72 -34.75
C ALA A 452 -0.11 11.90 -36.03
N ASP A 453 -0.18 12.57 -37.18
CA ASP A 453 -0.25 11.92 -38.49
C ASP A 453 0.97 11.06 -38.77
N LEU A 454 2.17 11.59 -38.50
CA LEU A 454 3.43 10.85 -38.67
C LEU A 454 3.53 9.66 -37.71
N LEU A 455 3.05 9.81 -36.47
CA LEU A 455 3.04 8.72 -35.49
C LEU A 455 2.09 7.60 -35.94
N ILE A 456 0.90 7.94 -36.42
CA ILE A 456 -0.06 6.96 -36.95
C ILE A 456 0.55 6.20 -38.11
N ALA A 457 1.16 6.90 -39.08
CA ALA A 457 1.81 6.28 -40.23
C ALA A 457 2.98 5.36 -39.82
N ALA A 458 3.77 5.74 -38.83
CA ALA A 458 4.86 4.90 -38.29
C ALA A 458 4.30 3.63 -37.61
N LEU A 459 3.23 3.76 -36.84
CA LEU A 459 2.62 2.64 -36.12
C LEU A 459 1.86 1.69 -37.05
N GLU A 460 1.25 2.18 -38.12
CA GLU A 460 0.65 1.34 -39.17
C GLU A 460 1.72 0.44 -39.81
N ARG A 461 2.89 1.01 -40.15
CA ARG A 461 4.04 0.22 -40.65
C ARG A 461 4.57 -0.79 -39.64
N GLN A 462 4.69 -0.42 -38.35
CA GLN A 462 5.07 -1.39 -37.31
C GLN A 462 4.04 -2.50 -37.11
N THR A 463 2.76 -2.19 -37.30
CA THR A 463 1.67 -3.17 -37.21
C THR A 463 1.76 -4.20 -38.33
N GLU A 464 2.13 -3.79 -39.54
CA GLU A 464 2.41 -4.71 -40.66
C GLU A 464 3.57 -5.66 -40.36
N ILE A 465 4.59 -5.20 -39.62
CA ILE A 465 5.76 -5.99 -39.20
C ILE A 465 5.42 -6.87 -37.97
N GLY A 466 4.27 -6.65 -37.32
CA GLY A 466 3.73 -7.51 -36.27
C GLY A 466 4.10 -7.13 -34.84
N SER A 467 4.71 -5.96 -34.60
CA SER A 467 5.05 -5.51 -33.24
C SER A 467 4.99 -3.99 -33.11
N PRO A 468 3.79 -3.38 -33.05
CA PRO A 468 3.67 -1.96 -32.81
C PRO A 468 3.97 -1.62 -31.35
N ASP A 469 4.89 -0.67 -31.13
CA ASP A 469 5.08 -0.05 -29.82
C ASP A 469 4.06 1.08 -29.63
N LEU A 470 2.96 0.76 -28.95
CA LEU A 470 1.83 1.68 -28.76
C LEU A 470 2.02 2.63 -27.55
N LEU A 471 3.02 2.40 -26.70
CA LEU A 471 3.24 3.18 -25.48
C LEU A 471 3.38 4.70 -25.73
N PRO A 472 4.01 5.17 -26.83
CA PRO A 472 4.13 6.59 -27.09
C PRO A 472 2.79 7.31 -27.30
N ILE A 473 1.73 6.61 -27.72
CA ILE A 473 0.39 7.21 -27.88
C ILE A 473 -0.17 7.68 -26.53
N TYR A 474 0.03 6.90 -25.46
CA TYR A 474 -0.54 7.21 -24.13
C TYR A 474 -0.04 8.54 -23.59
N TRP A 475 1.27 8.78 -23.71
CA TRP A 475 1.88 10.02 -23.22
C TRP A 475 1.37 11.25 -23.97
N CYS A 476 1.11 11.10 -25.28
CA CYS A 476 0.60 12.18 -26.11
C CYS A 476 -0.85 12.52 -25.77
N VAL A 477 -1.70 11.50 -25.59
CA VAL A 477 -3.11 11.69 -25.21
C VAL A 477 -3.26 12.20 -23.77
N ALA A 478 -2.41 11.74 -22.85
CA ALA A 478 -2.44 12.19 -21.44
C ALA A 478 -2.07 13.66 -21.27
N ARG A 479 -1.26 14.23 -22.18
CA ARG A 479 -0.74 15.60 -22.07
C ARG A 479 -1.76 16.67 -22.40
N ASP A 480 -2.58 16.47 -23.44
CA ASP A 480 -3.71 17.36 -23.74
C ASP A 480 -4.86 16.57 -24.36
N PRO A 481 -5.78 16.05 -23.54
CA PRO A 481 -6.80 15.11 -23.98
C PRO A 481 -7.89 15.73 -24.87
N GLN A 482 -7.97 17.06 -24.94
CA GLN A 482 -9.05 17.76 -25.63
C GLN A 482 -8.67 18.25 -27.03
N ASP A 483 -7.42 18.08 -27.44
CA ASP A 483 -6.99 18.54 -28.76
C ASP A 483 -7.35 17.56 -29.90
N GLY A 484 -7.24 18.08 -31.13
CA GLY A 484 -7.53 17.32 -32.35
C GLY A 484 -6.62 16.09 -32.50
N ALA A 485 -5.31 16.28 -32.28
CA ALA A 485 -4.30 15.23 -32.32
C ALA A 485 -4.61 14.06 -31.38
N SER A 486 -5.01 14.33 -30.13
CA SER A 486 -5.36 13.27 -29.17
C SER A 486 -6.64 12.55 -29.55
N SER A 487 -7.59 13.24 -30.18
CA SER A 487 -8.83 12.63 -30.68
C SER A 487 -8.54 11.68 -31.86
N GLU A 488 -7.63 12.04 -32.76
CA GLU A 488 -7.18 11.18 -33.87
C GLU A 488 -6.38 9.96 -33.37
N LEU A 489 -5.49 10.16 -32.40
CA LEU A 489 -4.74 9.07 -31.76
C LEU A 489 -5.66 8.09 -31.01
N ILE A 490 -6.69 8.57 -30.33
CA ILE A 490 -7.71 7.73 -29.70
C ILE A 490 -8.48 6.94 -30.78
N ALA A 491 -8.92 7.59 -31.85
CA ALA A 491 -9.62 6.92 -32.95
C ALA A 491 -8.73 5.85 -33.62
N TYR A 492 -7.42 6.09 -33.72
CA TYR A 492 -6.47 5.09 -34.18
C TYR A 492 -6.37 3.88 -33.23
N LEU A 493 -6.26 4.11 -31.91
CA LEU A 493 -6.27 3.02 -30.92
C LEU A 493 -7.56 2.20 -30.95
N GLU A 494 -8.71 2.85 -31.14
CA GLU A 494 -10.00 2.18 -31.29
C GLU A 494 -10.02 1.28 -32.55
N ARG A 495 -9.51 1.77 -33.68
CA ARG A 495 -9.35 0.96 -34.90
C ARG A 495 -8.40 -0.23 -34.69
N LEU A 496 -7.29 -0.04 -34.00
CA LEU A 496 -6.37 -1.13 -33.66
C LEU A 496 -7.06 -2.16 -32.75
N ALA A 497 -7.79 -1.72 -31.72
CA ALA A 497 -8.52 -2.62 -30.83
C ALA A 497 -9.58 -3.45 -31.57
N LEU A 498 -10.19 -2.90 -32.63
CA LEU A 498 -11.19 -3.60 -33.42
C LEU A 498 -10.60 -4.56 -34.46
N TYR A 499 -9.60 -4.10 -35.21
CA TYR A 499 -9.23 -4.75 -36.48
C TYR A 499 -7.83 -5.37 -36.51
N SER A 500 -6.99 -5.15 -35.49
CA SER A 500 -5.62 -5.67 -35.49
C SER A 500 -5.50 -7.10 -34.95
N ASN A 501 -4.30 -7.68 -35.10
CA ASN A 501 -3.95 -8.99 -34.53
C ASN A 501 -3.99 -8.99 -32.99
N SER A 502 -3.93 -10.18 -32.36
CA SER A 502 -4.12 -10.31 -30.91
C SER A 502 -3.14 -9.49 -30.06
N SER A 503 -1.89 -9.29 -30.52
CA SER A 503 -0.89 -8.53 -29.76
C SER A 503 -1.15 -7.02 -29.81
N ALA A 504 -1.32 -6.45 -31.00
CA ALA A 504 -1.63 -5.04 -31.19
C ALA A 504 -2.98 -4.66 -30.55
N ARG A 505 -3.96 -5.57 -30.64
CA ARG A 505 -5.27 -5.44 -30.02
C ARG A 505 -5.20 -5.32 -28.50
N ILE A 506 -4.48 -6.24 -27.83
CA ILE A 506 -4.32 -6.21 -26.36
C ILE A 506 -3.60 -4.94 -25.92
N GLY A 507 -2.56 -4.53 -26.66
CA GLY A 507 -1.84 -3.28 -26.39
C GLY A 507 -2.76 -2.06 -26.48
N ALA A 508 -3.52 -1.95 -27.56
CA ALA A 508 -4.46 -0.84 -27.77
C ALA A 508 -5.56 -0.77 -26.70
N MET A 509 -6.16 -1.92 -26.35
CA MET A 509 -7.18 -2.00 -25.30
C MET A 509 -6.63 -1.60 -23.92
N SER A 510 -5.42 -2.06 -23.58
CA SER A 510 -4.76 -1.70 -22.32
C SER A 510 -4.48 -0.21 -22.24
N LEU A 511 -4.11 0.40 -23.37
CA LEU A 511 -3.82 1.82 -23.45
C LEU A 511 -5.07 2.68 -23.32
N LEU A 512 -6.13 2.34 -24.06
CA LEU A 512 -7.44 3.00 -23.98
C LEU A 512 -7.99 2.96 -22.55
N ALA A 513 -7.83 1.83 -21.86
CA ALA A 513 -8.23 1.69 -20.47
C ALA A 513 -7.48 2.62 -19.51
N ASN A 514 -6.15 2.76 -19.68
CA ASN A 514 -5.36 3.70 -18.89
C ASN A 514 -5.73 5.16 -19.19
N ILE A 515 -5.94 5.50 -20.47
CA ILE A 515 -6.41 6.83 -20.88
C ILE A 515 -7.77 7.12 -20.22
N ALA A 516 -8.72 6.17 -20.26
CA ALA A 516 -10.03 6.32 -19.64
C ALA A 516 -9.95 6.55 -18.12
N ARG A 517 -9.05 5.83 -17.44
CA ARG A 517 -8.87 5.95 -15.99
C ARG A 517 -8.36 7.34 -15.60
N ASP A 518 -7.41 7.88 -16.35
CA ASP A 518 -6.76 9.13 -16.00
C ASP A 518 -7.60 10.35 -16.47
N GLN A 519 -8.44 10.17 -17.48
CA GLN A 519 -9.34 11.18 -18.04
C GLN A 519 -10.74 11.09 -17.41
N GLU A 520 -10.86 11.42 -16.11
CA GLU A 520 -12.12 11.38 -15.34
C GLU A 520 -13.33 12.10 -16.00
N THR A 521 -13.10 12.97 -16.99
CA THR A 521 -14.12 13.79 -17.65
C THR A 521 -14.61 13.29 -19.01
N ARG A 522 -13.92 12.33 -19.65
CA ARG A 522 -14.40 11.74 -20.91
C ARG A 522 -15.06 10.41 -20.60
N THR A 523 -16.38 10.33 -20.80
CA THR A 523 -17.04 9.05 -21.08
C THR A 523 -16.47 8.55 -22.40
N ILE A 524 -15.37 7.81 -22.34
CA ILE A 524 -15.01 6.90 -23.41
C ILE A 524 -16.15 5.88 -23.41
N GLU A 525 -16.93 5.84 -24.48
CA GLU A 525 -17.94 4.80 -24.65
C GLU A 525 -17.22 3.48 -24.80
N ILE A 526 -16.91 2.86 -23.66
CA ILE A 526 -16.33 1.53 -23.54
C ILE A 526 -17.40 0.46 -23.91
N GLY A 527 -18.35 0.78 -24.81
CA GLY A 527 -19.33 -0.17 -25.33
C GLY A 527 -18.65 -1.36 -26.02
N LEU A 528 -17.53 -1.09 -26.69
CA LEU A 528 -16.72 -2.10 -27.39
C LEU A 528 -16.08 -3.15 -26.46
N PHE A 529 -15.81 -2.83 -25.19
CA PHE A 529 -15.16 -3.75 -24.27
C PHE A 529 -16.15 -4.79 -23.70
N LEU A 530 -17.42 -4.44 -23.58
CA LEU A 530 -18.46 -5.35 -23.10
C LEU A 530 -18.90 -6.31 -24.21
N ASP A 531 -19.04 -5.84 -25.44
CA ASP A 531 -19.29 -6.70 -26.62
C ASP A 531 -18.14 -7.70 -26.87
N PHE A 532 -16.91 -7.31 -26.54
CA PHE A 532 -15.73 -8.17 -26.61
C PHE A 532 -15.76 -9.33 -25.60
N VAL A 533 -16.14 -9.07 -24.33
CA VAL A 533 -16.27 -10.12 -23.29
C VAL A 533 -17.33 -11.17 -23.68
N GLY A 534 -18.30 -10.78 -24.50
CA GLY A 534 -19.34 -11.67 -25.02
C GLY A 534 -18.91 -12.55 -26.20
N THR A 535 -17.88 -12.16 -26.97
CA THR A 535 -17.59 -12.76 -28.28
C THR A 535 -16.25 -13.49 -28.40
N ASP A 536 -15.27 -13.20 -27.54
CA ASP A 536 -13.96 -13.87 -27.61
C ASP A 536 -13.99 -15.28 -26.96
N ARG A 537 -13.58 -16.30 -27.73
CA ARG A 537 -13.51 -17.71 -27.26
C ARG A 537 -12.32 -17.98 -26.34
N ASN A 538 -11.41 -17.02 -26.18
CA ASN A 538 -10.22 -17.19 -25.35
C ASN A 538 -10.52 -16.85 -23.89
N ALA A 539 -10.86 -17.87 -23.09
CA ALA A 539 -11.33 -17.74 -21.71
C ALA A 539 -10.41 -16.88 -20.80
N ALA A 540 -9.10 -16.98 -20.98
CA ALA A 540 -8.13 -16.22 -20.19
C ALA A 540 -8.17 -14.71 -20.45
N VAL A 541 -8.49 -14.29 -21.67
CA VAL A 541 -8.61 -12.88 -22.05
C VAL A 541 -9.95 -12.32 -21.55
N ALA A 542 -11.02 -13.09 -21.69
CA ALA A 542 -12.33 -12.75 -21.14
C ALA A 542 -12.30 -12.61 -19.60
N GLU A 543 -11.54 -13.46 -18.91
CA GLU A 543 -11.39 -13.41 -17.45
C GLU A 543 -10.60 -12.18 -16.98
N ARG A 544 -9.49 -11.83 -17.64
CA ARG A 544 -8.75 -10.59 -17.36
C ARG A 544 -9.58 -9.34 -17.64
N ALA A 545 -10.32 -9.32 -18.74
CA ALA A 545 -11.22 -8.22 -19.08
C ALA A 545 -12.34 -8.06 -18.04
N ARG A 546 -12.94 -9.17 -17.57
CA ARG A 546 -13.94 -9.14 -16.48
C ARG A 546 -13.35 -8.65 -15.16
N ALA A 547 -12.16 -9.12 -14.78
CA ALA A 547 -11.48 -8.67 -13.56
C ALA A 547 -11.23 -7.15 -13.59
N PHE A 548 -10.77 -6.64 -14.73
CA PHE A 548 -10.55 -5.21 -14.93
C PHE A 548 -11.86 -4.40 -14.90
N ALA A 549 -12.92 -4.88 -15.55
CA ALA A 549 -14.24 -4.22 -15.51
C ALA A 549 -14.80 -4.13 -14.08
N VAL A 550 -14.57 -5.15 -13.24
CA VAL A 550 -14.93 -5.14 -11.82
C VAL A 550 -14.10 -4.11 -11.05
N GLU A 551 -12.80 -4.01 -11.33
CA GLU A 551 -11.89 -3.05 -10.71
C GLU A 551 -12.29 -1.59 -11.03
N VAL A 552 -12.58 -1.27 -12.29
CA VAL A 552 -13.07 0.05 -12.72
C VAL A 552 -14.40 0.39 -12.05
N ARG A 553 -15.34 -0.56 -11.98
CA ARG A 553 -16.65 -0.37 -11.32
C ARG A 553 -16.51 -0.17 -9.82
N SER A 554 -15.55 -0.85 -9.18
CA SER A 554 -15.27 -0.70 -7.74
C SER A 554 -14.64 0.66 -7.43
N SER A 555 -13.74 1.16 -8.29
CA SER A 555 -13.15 2.49 -8.16
C SER A 555 -14.19 3.59 -8.35
N ALA A 556 -15.08 3.45 -9.32
CA ALA A 556 -16.18 4.41 -9.57
C ALA A 556 -17.17 4.52 -8.40
N ASN A 557 -17.40 3.45 -7.64
CA ASN A 557 -18.29 3.46 -6.48
C ASN A 557 -17.62 3.98 -5.18
N SER A 558 -16.31 4.17 -5.18
CA SER A 558 -15.53 4.51 -3.97
C SER A 558 -15.32 6.01 -3.77
N THR A 559 -15.61 6.85 -4.77
CA THR A 559 -15.44 8.30 -4.67
C THR A 559 -16.76 8.97 -4.25
N ASN A 560 -16.74 9.69 -3.13
CA ASN A 560 -17.89 10.37 -2.50
C ASN A 560 -18.40 11.62 -3.28
N SER A 561 -18.25 11.65 -4.59
CA SER A 561 -18.73 12.73 -5.47
C SER A 561 -19.96 12.26 -6.26
N PRO A 562 -21.00 13.08 -6.45
CA PRO A 562 -22.16 12.69 -7.24
C PRO A 562 -21.78 12.71 -8.72
N ARG A 563 -21.25 11.59 -9.25
CA ARG A 563 -20.93 11.46 -10.69
C ARG A 563 -21.51 10.17 -11.24
N LYS A 564 -22.28 10.30 -12.33
CA LYS A 564 -22.87 9.18 -13.08
C LYS A 564 -21.84 8.65 -14.07
N VAL A 565 -21.35 7.43 -13.84
CA VAL A 565 -20.80 6.60 -14.92
C VAL A 565 -21.99 5.93 -15.59
N ALA A 566 -22.37 6.39 -16.78
CA ALA A 566 -23.40 5.73 -17.57
C ALA A 566 -22.78 4.51 -18.26
N VAL A 567 -23.03 3.32 -17.70
CA VAL A 567 -22.85 2.07 -18.43
C VAL A 567 -24.13 1.87 -19.24
N ILE A 568 -24.08 2.14 -20.54
CA ILE A 568 -25.17 1.84 -21.47
C ILE A 568 -25.05 0.33 -21.80
N PRO A 569 -26.14 -0.46 -21.71
CA PRO A 569 -26.12 -1.91 -21.86
C PRO A 569 -25.63 -2.40 -23.22
#